data_AF-A0A511D7T6-F1
#
_entry.id   AF-A0A511D7T6-F1
#
_cell.length_a   1.000
_cell.length_b   1.000
_cell.length_c   1.000
_cell.angle_alpha   90.00
_cell.angle_beta   90.00
_cell.angle_gamma   90.00
#
_symmetry.space_group_name_H-M   'P 1'
#
loop_
_entity.id
_entity.type
_entity.pdbx_description
1 polymer ?
#
loop_
_entity_poly.entity_id
_entity_poly.type
_entity_poly.pdbx_seq_one_letter_code
_entity_poly.pdbx_strand_id
1 'polypeptide(L)'
;MTTIAFWRSAAERSVKTMAQSLLSLWLVGDVLFNLLAVDWPLAGGVSLGAGVISLLTSIASAPVHGDGTPSLVGEGDHRPRHAV
;
A
#
# COMPACT_ATOMS: atom_id res chain seq x y z
N MET A 1 -7.36 -17.62 -3.50
CA MET A 1 -7.04 -16.49 -2.59
C MET A 1 -6.01 -16.88 -1.52
N THR A 2 -4.99 -17.69 -1.85
CA THR A 2 -4.06 -18.26 -0.87
C THR A 2 -2.61 -18.32 -1.38
N THR A 3 -2.32 -17.68 -2.50
CA THR A 3 -0.97 -17.66 -3.05
C THR A 3 -0.09 -16.72 -2.20
N ILE A 4 1.12 -17.19 -1.87
CA ILE A 4 2.11 -16.40 -1.11
C ILE A 4 2.38 -15.05 -1.81
N ALA A 5 2.34 -15.03 -3.16
CA ALA A 5 2.51 -13.83 -3.97
C ALA A 5 1.44 -12.76 -3.69
N PHE A 6 0.18 -13.14 -3.51
CA PHE A 6 -0.91 -12.21 -3.17
C PHE A 6 -0.62 -11.50 -1.84
N TRP A 7 -0.36 -12.28 -0.80
CA TRP A 7 -0.13 -11.75 0.55
C TRP A 7 1.14 -10.90 0.61
N ARG A 8 2.19 -11.26 -0.13
CA ARG A 8 3.41 -10.45 -0.25
C ARG A 8 3.14 -9.08 -0.86
N SER A 9 2.41 -9.04 -1.97
CA SER A 9 2.10 -7.78 -2.67
C SER A 9 1.12 -6.91 -1.86
N ALA A 10 0.11 -7.51 -1.22
CA ALA A 10 -0.82 -6.79 -0.35
C ALA A 10 -0.09 -6.21 0.89
N ALA A 11 0.82 -6.96 1.49
CA ALA A 11 1.64 -6.49 2.61
C ALA A 11 2.58 -5.35 2.22
N GLU A 12 3.26 -5.45 1.08
CA GLU A 12 4.12 -4.37 0.56
C GLU A 12 3.34 -3.06 0.37
N ARG A 13 2.14 -3.15 -0.23
CA ARG A 13 1.26 -1.99 -0.41
C ARG A 13 0.80 -1.40 0.91
N SER A 14 0.38 -2.25 1.85
CA SER A 14 -0.02 -1.82 3.18
C SER A 14 1.11 -1.07 3.90
N VAL A 15 2.32 -1.64 3.93
CA VAL A 15 3.49 -1.01 4.58
C VAL A 15 3.85 0.31 3.91
N LYS A 16 3.81 0.36 2.58
CA LYS A 16 4.04 1.60 1.83
C LYS A 16 3.00 2.67 2.20
N THR A 17 1.73 2.31 2.30
CA THR A 17 0.66 3.22 2.76
C THR A 17 0.93 3.71 4.18
N MET A 18 1.32 2.82 5.10
CA MET A 18 1.68 3.22 6.48
C MET A 18 2.80 4.26 6.49
N ALA A 19 3.90 4.00 5.78
CA ALA A 19 5.05 4.91 5.72
C ALA A 19 4.68 6.27 5.10
N GLN A 20 3.93 6.26 3.99
CA GLN A 20 3.50 7.49 3.33
C GLN A 20 2.54 8.31 4.19
N SER A 21 1.57 7.67 4.85
CA SER A 21 0.64 8.36 5.76
C SER A 21 1.36 8.95 6.98
N LEU A 22 2.35 8.24 7.53
CA LEU A 22 3.16 8.74 8.64
C LEU A 22 3.96 9.99 8.23
N LEU A 23 4.63 9.93 7.07
CA LEU A 23 5.39 11.05 6.53
C LEU A 23 4.50 12.25 6.19
N SER A 24 3.31 12.03 5.64
CA SER A 24 2.35 13.11 5.36
C SER A 24 1.92 13.84 6.63
N LEU A 25 1.59 13.12 7.70
CA LEU A 25 1.21 13.76 8.96
C LEU A 25 2.38 14.50 9.60
N TRP A 26 3.59 13.94 9.50
CA TRP A 26 4.77 14.58 10.04
C TRP A 26 5.13 15.87 9.28
N LEU A 27 4.96 15.88 7.95
CA LEU A 27 5.23 17.04 7.10
C LEU A 27 4.14 18.13 7.21
N VAL A 28 2.88 17.75 7.45
CA VAL A 28 1.76 18.70 7.55
C VAL A 28 1.63 19.28 8.96
N GLY A 29 1.96 18.50 9.99
CA GLY A 29 1.85 18.92 11.39
C GLY A 29 2.95 19.87 11.85
N ASP A 30 4.13 19.81 11.23
CA ASP A 30 5.32 20.55 11.64
C ASP A 30 5.93 21.32 10.46
N VAL A 31 5.96 22.65 10.53
CA VAL A 31 6.53 23.53 9.49
C VAL A 31 8.02 23.25 9.26
N LEU A 32 8.70 22.71 10.28
CA LEU A 32 10.07 22.23 10.21
C LEU A 32 10.10 20.76 10.63
N PHE A 33 10.75 19.92 9.84
CA PHE A 33 10.85 18.48 10.05
C PHE A 33 11.54 18.17 11.39
N ASN A 34 10.76 18.02 12.46
CA ASN A 34 11.27 17.84 13.82
C ASN A 34 10.80 16.50 14.39
N LEU A 35 11.75 15.59 14.61
CA LEU A 35 11.46 14.22 15.02
C LEU A 35 11.00 14.15 16.48
N LEU A 36 11.36 15.15 17.28
CA LEU A 36 11.06 15.20 18.70
C LEU A 36 9.73 15.88 19.01
N ALA A 37 9.21 16.70 18.08
CA ALA A 37 7.96 17.42 18.26
C ALA A 37 6.74 16.66 17.70
N VAL A 38 6.95 15.57 16.97
CA VAL A 38 5.84 14.81 16.38
C VAL A 38 4.99 14.13 17.46
N ASP A 39 3.67 14.25 17.31
CA ASP A 39 2.71 13.49 18.09
C ASP A 39 2.70 12.02 17.62
N TRP A 40 3.57 11.21 18.24
CA TRP A 40 3.71 9.78 17.93
C TRP A 40 2.42 8.97 18.09
N PRO A 41 1.63 9.15 19.16
CA PRO A 41 0.32 8.49 19.27
C PRO A 41 -0.59 8.76 18.08
N LEU A 42 -0.76 10.03 17.68
CA LEU A 42 -1.62 10.40 16.55
C LEU A 42 -1.05 9.88 15.23
N ALA A 43 0.22 10.15 14.96
CA ALA A 43 0.87 9.81 13.70
C ALA A 43 0.96 8.28 13.51
N GLY A 44 1.28 7.55 14.58
CA GLY A 44 1.27 6.09 14.61
C GLY A 44 -0.13 5.52 14.40
N GLY A 45 -1.14 6.06 15.10
CA GLY A 45 -2.52 5.59 14.99
C GLY A 45 -3.09 5.74 13.58
N VAL A 46 -2.91 6.92 12.97
CA VAL A 46 -3.43 7.18 11.62
C VAL A 46 -2.68 6.39 10.55
N SER A 47 -1.35 6.28 10.64
CA SER A 47 -0.57 5.50 9.67
C SER A 47 -0.92 4.00 9.72
N LEU A 48 -1.08 3.44 10.93
CA LEU A 48 -1.56 2.06 11.10
C LEU A 48 -2.97 1.88 10.51
N GLY A 49 -3.89 2.80 10.79
CA GLY A 49 -5.24 2.78 10.21
C GLY A 49 -5.23 2.79 8.68
N ALA A 50 -4.39 3.64 8.08
CA ALA A 50 -4.23 3.70 6.62
C ALA A 50 -3.69 2.39 6.03
N GLY A 51 -2.73 1.74 6.71
CA GLY A 51 -2.26 0.41 6.33
C GLY A 51 -3.35 -0.65 6.40
N VAL A 52 -4.13 -0.69 7.49
CA VAL A 52 -5.27 -1.63 7.63
C VAL A 52 -6.28 -1.44 6.51
N ILE A 53 -6.64 -0.18 6.20
CA ILE A 53 -7.55 0.14 5.08
C ILE A 53 -6.98 -0.37 3.75
N SER A 54 -5.68 -0.17 3.51
CA SER A 54 -4.99 -0.64 2.30
C SER A 54 -5.02 -2.17 2.16
N LEU A 55 -4.79 -2.88 3.26
CA LEU A 55 -4.85 -4.34 3.30
C LEU A 55 -6.28 -4.86 3.08
N LEU A 56 -7.27 -4.29 3.77
CA LEU A 56 -8.68 -4.66 3.59
C LEU A 56 -9.16 -4.39 2.16
N THR A 57 -8.70 -3.30 1.55
CA THR A 57 -9.01 -2.98 0.15
C THR A 57 -8.42 -4.03 -0.79
N SER A 58 -7.18 -4.49 -0.56
CA SER A 58 -6.61 -5.61 -1.35
C SER A 58 -7.43 -6.89 -1.22
N ILE A 59 -7.91 -7.21 -0.01
CA ILE A 59 -8.77 -8.38 0.21
C ILE A 59 -10.10 -8.21 -0.51
N ALA A 60 -10.72 -7.03 -0.43
CA ALA A 60 -11.98 -6.73 -1.11
C ALA A 60 -11.85 -6.74 -2.65
N SER A 61 -10.68 -6.42 -3.19
CA SER A 61 -10.40 -6.47 -4.64
C SER A 61 -10.07 -7.88 -5.16
N ALA A 62 -9.67 -8.81 -4.28
CA ALA A 62 -9.28 -10.17 -4.68
C ALA A 62 -10.36 -11.01 -5.39
N PRO A 63 -11.68 -10.92 -5.09
CA PRO A 63 -12.72 -11.64 -5.83
C PRO A 63 -12.96 -11.08 -7.24
N VAL A 64 -12.50 -9.85 -7.51
CA VAL A 64 -12.76 -9.13 -8.77
C VAL A 64 -11.73 -9.51 -9.85
N HIS A 65 -10.60 -10.13 -9.49
CA HIS A 65 -9.58 -10.65 -10.41
C HIS A 65 -9.29 -12.13 -10.12
N GLY A 66 -9.67 -13.01 -11.06
CA GLY A 66 -9.51 -14.47 -10.97
C GLY A 66 -8.06 -14.98 -10.93
N ASP A 67 -7.06 -14.09 -11.01
CA ASP A 67 -5.65 -14.43 -11.20
C ASP A 67 -4.85 -14.46 -9.87
N GLY A 68 -5.51 -14.16 -8.74
CA GLY A 68 -4.86 -14.24 -7.42
C GLY A 68 -3.80 -13.17 -7.18
N THR A 69 -3.92 -12.00 -7.80
CA THR A 69 -3.06 -10.82 -7.54
C THR A 69 -3.88 -9.70 -6.88
N PRO A 70 -3.27 -8.82 -6.06
CA PRO A 70 -4.00 -7.69 -5.45
C PRO A 70 -4.06 -6.44 -6.35
N SER A 71 -3.40 -6.47 -7.52
CA SER A 71 -3.33 -5.35 -8.47
C SER A 71 -4.55 -5.30 -9.40
N LEU A 72 -4.98 -4.09 -9.80
CA LEU A 72 -6.04 -3.88 -10.81
C LEU A 72 -5.53 -4.02 -12.25
N VAL A 73 -4.22 -4.05 -12.46
CA VAL A 73 -3.58 -4.33 -13.75
C VAL A 73 -2.76 -5.59 -13.56
N GLY A 74 -3.12 -6.66 -14.28
CA GLY A 74 -2.31 -7.87 -14.34
C GLY A 74 -0.97 -7.60 -15.01
N GLU A 75 0.06 -8.35 -14.63
CA GLU A 75 1.37 -8.40 -15.30
C GLU A 75 1.16 -8.94 -16.73
N GLY A 76 0.66 -8.08 -17.61
CA GLY A 76 0.30 -8.40 -18.98
C GLY A 76 1.57 -8.62 -19.81
N ASP A 77 1.81 -9.88 -20.15
CA ASP A 77 2.55 -10.41 -21.30
C ASP A 77 3.18 -9.32 -22.19
N HIS A 78 4.42 -8.94 -21.88
CA HIS A 78 5.26 -8.18 -22.79
C HIS A 78 5.70 -9.09 -23.95
N ARG A 79 4.80 -9.38 -24.91
CA ARG A 79 5.23 -9.83 -26.24
C ARG A 79 5.66 -8.60 -27.04
N PRO A 80 6.93 -8.49 -27.45
CA PRO A 80 7.35 -7.44 -28.36
C PRO A 80 6.62 -7.58 -29.68
N ARG A 81 5.68 -6.67 -29.96
CA ARG A 81 4.95 -6.59 -31.23
C ARG A 81 5.78 -5.86 -32.28
N HIS A 82 6.93 -6.38 -32.68
CA HIS A 82 7.62 -5.90 -33.87
C HIS A 82 8.32 -7.06 -34.61
N ALA A 83 7.53 -7.75 -35.42
CA ALA A 83 7.99 -8.60 -36.51
C ALA A 83 6.95 -8.54 -37.65
N VAL A 84 6.85 -7.38 -38.31
CA VAL A 84 6.33 -7.22 -39.67
C VAL A 84 7.09 -6.08 -40.33
#